data_AF-J9C222-F1
#
_entry.id   AF-J9C222-F1
#
_cell.length_a   1.000
_cell.length_b   1.000
_cell.length_c   1.000
_cell.angle_alpha   90.00
_cell.angle_beta   90.00
_cell.angle_gamma   90.00
#
_symmetry.space_group_name_H-M   'P 1'
#
loop_
_entity.id
_entity.type
_entity.pdbx_description
1 polymer ?
#
loop_
_entity_poly.entity_id
_entity_poly.type
_entity_poly.pdbx_seq_one_letter_code
_entity_poly.pdbx_strand_id
1 'polypeptide(L)'
;MDGFVYAVSADISREKVLEKLEHGPYGRCVFRCDNDVVDHQVVQMEFDNQVTASMTMCAFTAVCERTITLMGTRGQIVGNMEKSTLTLSDFLTGTETEIRLHAPEKGHSGSDTKMMHGFVELMNQDSLDSGRSGAEV
;
A
#
# COMPACT_ATOMS: atom_id res chain seq x y z
N MET A 1 1.69 16.99 17.65
CA MET A 1 1.95 17.32 16.24
C MET A 1 2.36 16.01 15.57
N ASP A 2 1.66 15.65 14.51
CA ASP A 2 1.67 14.40 13.74
C ASP A 2 2.92 14.21 12.84
N GLY A 3 4.00 14.97 13.08
CA GLY A 3 5.30 14.78 12.44
C GLY A 3 5.41 15.29 11.00
N PHE A 4 4.30 15.57 10.31
CA PHE A 4 4.30 16.04 8.92
C PHE A 4 5.09 17.34 8.68
N VAL A 5 5.25 18.18 9.70
CA VAL A 5 6.05 19.40 9.61
C VAL A 5 7.51 19.12 9.20
N TYR A 6 8.04 17.94 9.55
CA TYR A 6 9.39 17.53 9.18
C TYR A 6 9.52 17.19 7.69
N ALA A 7 8.42 16.89 6.99
CA ALA A 7 8.43 16.76 5.54
C ALA A 7 8.66 18.12 4.85
N VAL A 8 8.28 19.22 5.50
CA VAL A 8 8.40 20.58 4.96
C VAL A 8 9.74 21.21 5.33
N SER A 9 10.20 21.02 6.57
CA SER A 9 11.46 21.59 7.06
C SER A 9 12.03 20.77 8.23
N ALA A 10 13.35 20.56 8.22
CA ALA A 10 14.07 19.99 9.37
C ALA A 10 14.07 20.94 10.58
N ASP A 11 14.09 22.25 10.33
CA ASP A 11 13.86 23.29 11.35
C ASP A 11 12.37 23.62 11.40
N ILE A 12 11.72 23.22 12.48
CA ILE A 12 10.27 23.32 12.68
C ILE A 12 9.84 24.64 13.34
N SER A 13 10.75 25.62 13.46
CA SER A 13 10.36 26.98 13.83
C SER A 13 9.31 27.53 12.85
N ARG A 14 8.35 28.30 13.37
CA ARG A 14 7.25 28.84 12.58
C ARG A 14 7.77 29.63 11.38
N GLU A 15 8.80 30.45 11.60
CA GLU A 15 9.43 31.26 10.56
C GLU A 15 9.97 30.37 9.43
N LYS A 16 10.68 29.29 9.75
CA LYS A 16 11.27 28.41 8.74
C LYS A 16 10.26 27.57 8.00
N VAL A 17 9.23 27.08 8.69
CA VAL A 17 8.13 26.36 8.04
C VAL A 17 7.39 27.27 7.06
N LEU A 18 7.07 28.51 7.46
CA LEU A 18 6.40 29.46 6.57
C LEU A 18 7.28 29.84 5.38
N GLU A 19 8.57 30.09 5.58
CA GLU A 19 9.53 30.34 4.49
C GLU A 19 9.53 29.18 3.47
N LYS A 20 9.52 27.93 3.95
CA LYS A 20 9.48 26.73 3.08
C LYS A 20 8.14 26.50 2.41
N LEU A 21 7.04 26.88 3.03
CA LEU A 21 5.73 26.85 2.38
C LEU A 21 5.65 27.93 1.29
N GLU A 22 6.11 29.14 1.56
CA GLU A 22 6.00 30.27 0.63
C GLU A 22 6.89 30.12 -0.61
N HIS A 23 8.13 29.65 -0.42
CA HIS A 23 9.13 29.61 -1.49
C HIS A 23 9.53 28.20 -1.93
N GLY A 24 9.09 27.16 -1.20
CA GLY A 24 9.40 25.77 -1.51
C GLY A 24 8.27 25.07 -2.28
N PRO A 25 8.48 23.78 -2.61
CA PRO A 25 7.49 23.00 -3.35
C PRO A 25 6.22 22.70 -2.54
N TYR A 26 6.28 22.77 -1.21
CA TYR A 26 5.23 22.29 -0.31
C TYR A 26 4.03 23.24 -0.13
N GLY A 27 4.13 24.52 -0.48
CA GLY A 27 2.99 25.46 -0.43
C GLY A 27 2.36 25.76 -1.79
N ARG A 28 2.81 25.09 -2.87
CA ARG A 28 2.23 25.28 -4.20
C ARG A 28 0.88 24.56 -4.30
N CYS A 29 -0.11 25.20 -4.91
CA CYS A 29 -1.41 24.58 -5.16
C CYS A 29 -1.27 23.45 -6.19
N VAL A 30 -1.55 22.19 -5.82
CA VAL A 30 -1.41 21.02 -6.69
C VAL A 30 -2.18 21.12 -8.02
N PHE A 31 -3.29 21.87 -8.05
CA PHE A 31 -4.09 22.11 -9.26
C PHE A 31 -3.53 23.21 -10.19
N ARG A 32 -2.54 23.97 -9.71
CA ARG A 32 -1.86 25.03 -10.48
C ARG A 32 -0.36 24.74 -10.65
N CYS A 33 0.07 23.54 -10.28
CA CYS A 33 1.43 23.06 -10.51
C CYS A 33 1.51 22.30 -11.83
N ASP A 34 2.75 22.01 -12.20
CA ASP A 34 3.18 21.06 -13.23
C ASP A 34 2.96 19.59 -12.80
N ASN A 35 1.92 19.30 -12.03
CA ASN A 35 1.61 17.94 -11.61
C ASN A 35 1.00 17.17 -12.80
N ASP A 36 1.80 16.30 -13.41
CA ASP A 36 1.44 15.44 -14.53
C ASP A 36 1.26 13.97 -14.12
N VAL A 37 1.27 13.69 -12.82
CA VAL A 37 1.02 12.35 -12.28
C VAL A 37 -0.44 11.96 -12.50
N VAL A 38 -0.65 10.73 -12.96
CA VAL A 38 -2.00 10.19 -13.17
C VAL A 38 -2.77 10.12 -11.86
N ASP A 39 -3.99 10.64 -11.87
CA ASP A 39 -4.95 10.52 -10.77
C ASP A 39 -5.82 9.26 -10.90
N HIS A 40 -5.98 8.74 -12.12
CA HIS A 40 -6.71 7.52 -12.42
C HIS A 40 -5.85 6.63 -13.33
N GLN A 41 -5.58 5.40 -12.89
CA GLN A 41 -4.81 4.44 -13.66
C GLN A 41 -5.47 3.07 -13.61
N VAL A 42 -5.61 2.45 -14.78
CA VAL A 42 -6.02 1.06 -14.92
C VAL A 42 -4.91 0.32 -15.64
N VAL A 43 -4.36 -0.71 -15.00
CA VAL A 43 -3.33 -1.58 -15.56
C VAL A 43 -3.90 -2.99 -15.62
N GLN A 44 -3.76 -3.64 -16.78
CA GLN A 44 -4.06 -5.06 -16.94
C GLN A 44 -2.77 -5.78 -17.35
N MET A 45 -2.49 -6.89 -16.68
CA MET A 45 -1.28 -7.68 -16.85
C MET A 45 -1.66 -9.14 -17.08
N GLU A 46 -0.93 -9.78 -17.99
CA GLU A 46 -0.92 -11.23 -18.16
C GLU A 46 0.49 -11.71 -17.79
N PHE A 47 0.56 -12.70 -16.91
CA PHE A 47 1.81 -13.34 -16.49
C PHE A 47 2.09 -14.57 -17.38
N ASP A 48 3.35 -15.01 -17.47
CA ASP A 48 3.77 -16.17 -18.28
C ASP A 48 3.01 -17.47 -17.94
N ASN A 49 2.55 -17.59 -16.70
CA ASN A 49 1.71 -18.71 -16.25
C ASN A 49 0.20 -18.51 -16.52
N GLN A 50 -0.16 -17.54 -17.38
CA GLN A 50 -1.53 -17.19 -17.79
C GLN A 50 -2.42 -16.64 -16.65
N VAL A 51 -1.85 -16.32 -15.49
CA VAL A 51 -2.57 -15.55 -14.49
C VAL A 51 -2.77 -14.13 -15.03
N THR A 52 -3.97 -13.58 -14.85
CA THR A 52 -4.27 -12.19 -15.18
C THR A 52 -4.40 -11.36 -13.91
N ALA A 53 -3.88 -10.14 -13.91
CA ALA A 53 -4.10 -9.17 -12.84
C ALA A 53 -4.63 -7.85 -13.40
N SER A 54 -5.59 -7.26 -12.69
CA SER A 54 -6.08 -5.91 -12.95
C SER A 54 -5.83 -5.05 -11.72
N MET A 55 -5.18 -3.91 -11.91
CA MET A 55 -4.98 -2.90 -10.88
C MET A 55 -5.69 -1.61 -11.30
N THR A 56 -6.58 -1.12 -10.44
CA THR A 56 -7.25 0.16 -10.61
C THR A 56 -6.87 1.06 -9.44
N MET A 57 -6.34 2.24 -9.75
CA MET A 57 -6.00 3.28 -8.79
C MET A 57 -6.76 4.55 -9.14
N CYS A 58 -7.34 5.19 -8.13
CA CYS A 58 -7.98 6.49 -8.24
C CYS A 58 -7.65 7.33 -7.00
N ALA A 59 -7.08 8.52 -7.20
CA ALA A 59 -6.73 9.44 -6.12
C ALA A 59 -7.96 10.14 -5.53
N PHE A 60 -9.02 10.33 -6.33
CA PHE A 60 -10.20 11.12 -5.96
C PHE A 60 -11.41 10.22 -5.73
N THR A 61 -11.43 9.55 -4.57
CA THR A 61 -12.56 8.72 -4.13
C THR A 61 -13.22 9.28 -2.87
N ALA A 62 -14.51 9.01 -2.68
CA ALA A 62 -15.22 9.36 -1.44
C ALA A 62 -14.74 8.51 -0.25
N VAL A 63 -14.29 7.30 -0.52
CA VAL A 63 -13.72 6.36 0.46
C VAL A 63 -12.33 5.97 -0.02
N CYS A 64 -11.31 6.30 0.76
CA CYS A 64 -9.94 5.89 0.50
C CYS A 64 -9.75 4.48 1.04
N GLU A 65 -9.79 3.48 0.15
CA GLU A 65 -9.61 2.08 0.52
C GLU A 65 -8.72 1.30 -0.45
N ARG A 66 -8.14 0.21 0.04
CA ARG A 66 -7.34 -0.77 -0.67
C ARG A 66 -8.04 -2.11 -0.54
N THR A 67 -8.50 -2.62 -1.67
CA THR A 67 -9.17 -3.91 -1.78
C THR A 67 -8.38 -4.84 -2.68
N ILE A 68 -8.51 -6.14 -2.43
CA ILE A 68 -7.89 -7.18 -3.24
C ILE A 68 -8.89 -8.32 -3.44
N THR A 69 -8.94 -8.86 -4.66
CA THR A 69 -9.73 -10.03 -4.99
C THR A 69 -8.83 -11.05 -5.67
N LEU A 70 -8.65 -12.21 -5.04
CA LEU A 70 -7.93 -13.34 -5.59
C LEU A 70 -8.94 -14.41 -5.99
N MET A 71 -8.92 -14.80 -7.25
CA MET A 71 -9.86 -15.78 -7.82
C MET A 71 -9.10 -17.03 -8.22
N GLY A 72 -9.51 -18.17 -7.68
CA GLY A 72 -8.93 -19.46 -7.99
C GLY A 72 -10.00 -20.46 -8.42
N THR A 73 -9.56 -21.63 -8.87
CA THR A 73 -10.46 -22.69 -9.35
C THR A 73 -11.27 -23.36 -8.24
N ARG A 74 -10.84 -23.23 -6.97
CA ARG A 74 -11.48 -23.86 -5.80
C ARG A 74 -12.08 -22.85 -4.81
N GLY A 75 -11.94 -21.56 -5.09
CA GLY A 75 -12.39 -20.55 -4.15
C GLY A 75 -11.97 -19.14 -4.53
N GLN A 76 -12.37 -18.22 -3.67
CA GLN A 76 -12.11 -16.81 -3.79
C GLN A 76 -11.65 -16.25 -2.45
N ILE A 77 -10.74 -15.28 -2.49
CA ILE A 77 -10.37 -14.48 -1.33
C ILE A 77 -10.66 -13.02 -1.66
N VAL A 78 -11.43 -12.34 -0.82
CA VAL A 78 -11.69 -10.90 -0.91
C VAL A 78 -11.14 -10.23 0.33
N GLY A 79 -10.27 -9.24 0.15
CA GLY A 79 -9.68 -8.46 1.24
C GLY A 79 -10.09 -7.00 1.16
N ASN A 80 -10.33 -6.39 2.33
CA ASN A 80 -10.48 -4.95 2.48
C ASN A 80 -9.58 -4.49 3.63
N MET A 81 -8.58 -3.68 3.31
CA MET A 81 -7.54 -3.29 4.26
C MET A 81 -8.09 -2.34 5.34
N GLU A 82 -8.95 -1.40 4.97
CA GLU A 82 -9.51 -0.38 5.84
C GLU A 82 -10.53 -0.98 6.82
N LYS A 83 -11.22 -2.05 6.42
CA LYS A 83 -12.04 -2.88 7.32
C LYS A 83 -11.23 -3.91 8.10
N SER A 84 -9.97 -4.14 7.72
CA SER A 84 -9.11 -5.20 8.26
C SER A 84 -9.78 -6.58 8.19
N THR A 85 -10.39 -6.90 7.04
CA THR A 85 -11.10 -8.18 6.84
C THR A 85 -10.58 -8.94 5.63
N LEU A 86 -10.61 -10.27 5.73
CA LEU A 86 -10.51 -11.21 4.61
C LEU A 86 -11.76 -12.10 4.62
N THR A 87 -12.39 -12.27 3.47
CA THR A 87 -13.48 -13.23 3.26
C THR A 87 -12.96 -14.34 2.36
N LEU A 88 -13.03 -15.57 2.84
CA LEU A 88 -12.62 -16.77 2.11
C LEU A 88 -13.87 -17.55 1.73
N SER A 89 -14.03 -17.83 0.44
CA SER A 89 -15.13 -18.62 -0.10
C SER A 89 -14.57 -19.92 -0.68
N ASP A 90 -14.95 -21.06 -0.12
CA ASP A 90 -14.60 -22.39 -0.61
C ASP A 90 -15.72 -22.93 -1.51
N PHE A 91 -15.42 -23.17 -2.78
CA PHE A 91 -16.42 -23.60 -3.76
C PHE A 91 -16.79 -25.08 -3.66
N LEU A 92 -15.93 -25.92 -3.06
CA LEU A 92 -16.18 -27.35 -2.90
C LEU A 92 -17.15 -27.60 -1.75
N THR A 93 -17.02 -26.84 -0.65
CA THR A 93 -17.86 -27.00 0.54
C THR A 93 -19.01 -26.00 0.59
N GLY A 94 -18.93 -24.90 -0.16
CA GLY A 94 -19.85 -23.75 -0.07
C GLY A 94 -19.64 -22.92 1.20
N THR A 95 -18.57 -23.17 1.96
CA THR A 95 -18.30 -22.48 3.21
C THR A 95 -17.71 -21.10 2.94
N GLU A 96 -18.22 -20.10 3.67
CA GLU A 96 -17.64 -18.77 3.72
C GLU A 96 -17.06 -18.52 5.13
N THR A 97 -15.84 -17.98 5.19
CA THR A 97 -15.17 -17.63 6.45
C THR A 97 -14.68 -16.20 6.40
N GLU A 98 -15.14 -15.37 7.34
CA GLU A 98 -14.59 -14.04 7.58
C GLU A 98 -13.45 -14.13 8.61
N ILE A 99 -12.29 -13.59 8.25
CA ILE A 99 -11.14 -13.42 9.13
C ILE A 99 -10.98 -11.92 9.40
N ARG A 100 -11.02 -11.52 10.67
CA ARG A 100 -10.67 -10.16 11.09
C ARG A 100 -9.21 -10.09 11.47
N LEU A 101 -8.50 -9.17 10.84
CA LEU A 101 -7.09 -8.92 11.08
C LEU A 101 -6.94 -7.91 12.22
N HIS A 102 -5.99 -8.17 13.11
CA HIS A 102 -5.60 -7.22 14.14
C HIS A 102 -4.46 -6.34 13.62
N ALA A 103 -4.83 -5.26 12.94
CA ALA A 103 -3.89 -4.24 12.49
C ALA A 103 -3.75 -3.13 13.56
N PRO A 104 -2.54 -2.62 13.82
CA PRO A 104 -2.36 -1.38 14.57
C PRO A 104 -3.11 -0.21 13.91
N GLU A 105 -3.70 0.69 14.72
CA GLU A 105 -4.43 1.87 14.23
C GLU A 105 -3.53 2.93 13.55
N LYS A 106 -2.22 2.88 13.79
CA LYS A 106 -1.24 3.85 13.28
C LYS A 106 -0.16 3.16 12.43
N GLY A 107 0.43 3.93 11.52
CA GLY A 107 1.37 3.42 10.52
C GLY A 107 0.65 2.69 9.38
N HIS A 108 1.40 2.01 8.50
CA HIS A 108 0.81 1.23 7.42
C HIS A 108 0.29 -0.13 7.91
N SER A 109 -0.62 -0.13 8.89
CA SER A 109 -1.26 -1.33 9.45
C SER A 109 -0.28 -2.40 9.96
N GLY A 110 0.90 -1.97 10.44
CA GLY A 110 1.98 -2.85 10.90
C GLY A 110 2.84 -3.48 9.80
N SER A 111 2.53 -3.19 8.52
CA SER A 111 3.29 -3.68 7.37
C SER A 111 4.75 -3.24 7.42
N ASP A 112 5.03 -1.97 7.74
CA ASP A 112 6.39 -1.42 7.82
C ASP A 112 7.27 -2.25 8.78
N THR A 113 6.76 -2.49 9.99
CA THR A 113 7.46 -3.28 11.01
C THR A 113 7.70 -4.71 10.55
N LYS A 114 6.70 -5.35 9.93
CA LYS A 114 6.81 -6.74 9.46
C LYS A 114 7.76 -6.87 8.26
N MET A 115 7.74 -5.90 7.35
CA MET A 115 8.68 -5.84 6.23
C MET A 115 10.12 -5.65 6.73
N MET A 116 10.35 -4.72 7.66
CA MET A 116 11.69 -4.50 8.23
C MET A 116 12.17 -5.72 9.04
N HIS A 117 11.29 -6.39 9.76
CA HIS A 117 11.63 -7.64 10.44
C HIS A 117 12.07 -8.71 9.44
N GLY A 118 11.29 -8.93 8.38
CA GLY A 118 11.64 -9.90 7.33
C GLY A 118 12.94 -9.55 6.62
N PHE A 119 13.20 -8.25 6.39
CA PHE A 119 14.47 -7.79 5.84
C PHE A 119 15.66 -8.12 6.75
N VAL A 120 15.57 -7.81 8.05
CA VAL A 120 16.64 -8.12 9.01
C VAL A 120 16.84 -9.63 9.17
N GLU A 121 15.76 -10.41 9.18
CA GLU A 121 15.83 -11.88 9.18
C GLU A 121 16.55 -12.42 7.95
N LEU A 122 16.26 -11.87 6.76
CA LEU A 122 16.92 -12.26 5.52
C LEU A 122 18.42 -11.93 5.55
N MET A 123 18.80 -10.75 6.05
CA MET A 123 20.20 -10.33 6.19
C MET A 123 21.01 -11.20 7.17
N ASN A 124 20.33 -11.87 8.11
CA ASN A 124 20.96 -12.75 9.09
C ASN A 124 21.03 -14.23 8.64
N GLN A 125 20.54 -14.56 7.44
CA GLN A 125 20.61 -15.91 6.89
C GLN A 125 21.82 -16.07 5.96
N ASP A 126 22.40 -17.27 5.94
CA ASP A 126 23.56 -17.59 5.09
C ASP A 126 23.19 -17.71 3.59
N SER A 127 21.89 -17.80 3.26
CA SER A 127 21.37 -17.80 1.89
C SER A 127 20.18 -16.85 1.75
N LEU A 128 20.15 -16.13 0.62
CA LEU A 128 19.05 -15.23 0.23
C LEU A 128 17.89 -15.97 -0.46
N ASP A 129 17.97 -17.28 -0.65
CA ASP A 129 16.96 -18.10 -1.35
C ASP A 129 15.59 -18.12 -0.64
N SER A 130 15.51 -17.65 0.60
CA SER A 130 14.26 -17.54 1.36
C SER A 130 13.47 -16.25 1.07
N GLY A 131 14.02 -15.32 0.29
CA GLY A 131 13.40 -14.05 -0.06
C GLY A 131 12.17 -14.25 -0.96
N ARG A 132 10.97 -13.99 -0.44
CA ARG A 132 9.69 -14.17 -1.18
C ARG A 132 9.36 -13.07 -2.19
N SER A 133 10.22 -12.06 -2.29
CA SER A 133 10.03 -10.87 -3.13
C SER A 133 11.18 -10.65 -4.11
N GLY A 134 12.00 -11.69 -4.35
CA GLY A 134 13.03 -11.67 -5.39
C GLY A 134 12.39 -11.72 -6.78
N ALA A 135 12.96 -10.96 -7.72
CA ALA A 135 12.75 -11.19 -9.14
C ALA A 135 13.97 -11.96 -9.64
N GLU A 136 13.75 -13.05 -10.37
CA GLU A 136 14.81 -13.65 -11.18
C GLU A 136 15.16 -12.66 -12.29
N VAL A 137 16.45 -12.35 -12.45
CA VAL A 137 16.98 -11.46 -13.50
C VAL A 137 17.62 -12.29 -14.59
#